data_AF-A0A397S210-F1
#
_entry.id   AF-A0A397S210-F1
#
_cell.length_a   1.000
_cell.length_b   1.000
_cell.length_c   1.000
_cell.angle_alpha   90.00
_cell.angle_beta   90.00
_cell.angle_gamma   90.00
#
_symmetry.space_group_name_H-M   'P 1'
#
loop_
_entity.id
_entity.type
_entity.pdbx_description
1 polymer ?
#
loop_
_entity_poly.entity_id
_entity_poly.type
_entity_poly.pdbx_seq_one_letter_code
_entity_poly.pdbx_strand_id
1 'polypeptide(L)'
;MDFFCSFFFNVDINDERQRTFILGICSKILSHPFRITNSSLHLETYNFHVHNCFNQFEIDKLLQEAFQSNNVYVYRSYSSIYVDFKIDTLNNVLPICKQWFQPSIKSLVRLDEEKRRLWNQNFNGNHSEEIMKNDLINNIDIILPGFNYLIDFEWKANESYYHYGVGDLIFGSDYGVYIVIETKWLNMNSGKSVARNHARNEVKTQAKRYRQFAQEKFTVKVIGSSYTNDTVNNAIQFVDSQDEEIAKFITNYYNGSVLWDLILTIIWFPVELVKFVCLILLYTIVVFIPPILFIAFIIWKYPHLLML
;
A
#
# COMPACT_ATOMS: atom_id res chain seq x y z
N MET A 1 10.80 35.49 16.52
CA MET A 1 11.81 34.48 16.16
C MET A 1 11.18 33.44 15.23
N ASP A 2 9.99 32.94 15.55
CA ASP A 2 9.23 31.95 14.76
C ASP A 2 8.99 32.32 13.28
N PHE A 3 8.73 33.60 12.97
CA PHE A 3 8.54 34.07 11.59
C PHE A 3 9.81 33.99 10.73
N PHE A 4 11.01 34.09 11.33
CA PHE A 4 12.26 33.94 10.58
C PHE A 4 12.61 32.47 10.36
N CYS A 5 12.28 31.59 11.32
CA CYS A 5 12.46 30.15 11.16
C CYS A 5 11.54 29.57 10.06
N SER A 6 10.32 30.09 9.90
CA SER A 6 9.40 29.62 8.86
C SER A 6 9.85 29.94 7.43
N PHE A 7 10.70 30.95 7.24
CA PHE A 7 11.26 31.29 5.93
C PHE A 7 12.21 30.20 5.38
N PHE A 8 12.85 29.46 6.29
CA PHE A 8 13.77 28.35 5.95
C PHE A 8 13.10 26.98 6.11
N PHE A 9 11.85 26.92 6.54
CA PHE A 9 11.14 25.66 6.68
C PHE A 9 10.82 25.09 5.29
N ASN A 10 11.39 23.93 5.00
CA ASN A 10 11.12 23.20 3.77
C ASN A 10 10.22 22.00 4.07
N VAL A 11 9.19 21.82 3.24
CA VAL A 11 8.37 20.61 3.31
C VAL A 11 9.18 19.49 2.67
N ASP A 12 9.49 18.46 3.46
CA ASP A 12 10.31 17.33 3.05
C ASP A 12 9.66 16.03 3.52
N ILE A 13 9.29 15.21 2.53
CA ILE A 13 8.73 13.89 2.76
C ILE A 13 9.69 12.95 3.47
N ASN A 14 11.00 13.21 3.41
CA ASN A 14 12.02 12.43 4.09
C ASN A 14 12.20 12.86 5.55
N ASP A 15 11.60 13.96 6.01
CA ASP A 15 11.53 14.31 7.43
C ASP A 15 10.48 13.46 8.17
N GLU A 16 10.93 12.69 9.16
CA GLU A 16 10.09 11.75 9.93
C GLU A 16 9.00 12.45 10.74
N ARG A 17 9.27 13.65 11.28
CA ARG A 17 8.30 14.40 12.06
C ARG A 17 7.19 14.92 11.15
N GLN A 18 7.56 15.44 9.97
CA GLN A 18 6.58 15.90 8.98
C GLN A 18 5.73 14.73 8.51
N ARG A 19 6.32 13.57 8.19
CA ARG A 19 5.56 12.36 7.84
C ARG A 19 4.59 11.94 8.93
N THR A 20 5.06 11.83 10.16
CA THR A 20 4.24 11.40 11.30
C THR A 20 3.06 12.35 11.50
N PHE A 21 3.31 13.65 11.35
CA PHE A 21 2.27 14.68 11.41
C PHE A 21 1.20 14.50 10.32
N ILE A 22 1.62 14.43 9.05
CA ILE A 22 0.71 14.32 7.91
C ILE A 22 -0.07 12.99 7.95
N LEU A 23 0.62 11.86 8.15
CA LEU A 23 -0.01 10.55 8.22
C LEU A 23 -0.94 10.41 9.43
N GLY A 24 -0.64 11.08 10.54
CA GLY A 24 -1.55 11.16 11.69
C GLY A 24 -2.87 11.88 11.36
N ILE A 25 -2.81 12.98 10.61
CA ILE A 25 -4.00 13.66 10.11
C ILE A 25 -4.78 12.76 9.15
N CYS A 26 -4.08 12.15 8.18
CA CYS A 26 -4.68 11.21 7.23
C CYS A 26 -5.39 10.04 7.93
N SER A 27 -4.74 9.43 8.93
CA SER A 27 -5.29 8.33 9.73
C SER A 27 -6.61 8.72 10.41
N LYS A 28 -6.69 9.95 10.94
CA LYS A 28 -7.92 10.47 11.55
C LYS A 28 -9.03 10.75 10.55
N ILE A 29 -8.70 11.33 9.40
CA ILE A 29 -9.65 11.51 8.30
C ILE A 29 -10.23 10.15 7.88
N LEU A 30 -9.36 9.16 7.67
CA LEU A 30 -9.74 7.79 7.31
C LEU A 30 -10.49 7.05 8.42
N SER A 31 -10.42 7.52 9.67
CA SER A 31 -11.15 6.93 10.81
C SER A 31 -12.49 7.63 11.08
N HIS A 32 -12.78 8.74 10.40
CA HIS A 32 -14.04 9.45 10.58
C HIS A 32 -15.16 8.76 9.83
N PRO A 33 -16.29 8.37 10.47
CA PRO A 33 -17.35 7.62 9.82
C PRO A 33 -17.79 8.28 8.51
N PHE A 34 -17.95 7.47 7.46
CA PHE A 34 -18.51 7.91 6.19
C PHE A 34 -19.99 8.28 6.39
N ARG A 35 -20.24 9.53 6.77
CA ARG A 35 -21.55 10.15 6.80
C ARG A 35 -21.41 11.51 6.16
N ILE A 36 -22.40 11.90 5.36
CA ILE A 36 -22.49 13.25 4.82
C ILE A 36 -22.66 14.20 6.01
N THR A 37 -21.56 14.80 6.45
CA THR A 37 -21.59 15.86 7.45
C THR A 37 -21.35 17.18 6.71
N ASN A 38 -22.34 18.08 6.71
CA ASN A 38 -22.17 19.44 6.17
C ASN A 38 -21.33 20.33 7.11
N SER A 39 -20.45 19.74 7.92
CA SER A 39 -19.72 20.41 9.00
C SER A 39 -18.25 20.03 8.97
N SER A 40 -17.38 20.98 9.27
CA SER A 40 -15.94 20.75 9.42
C SER A 40 -15.69 19.77 10.57
N LEU A 41 -14.92 18.73 10.28
CA LEU A 41 -14.49 17.73 11.24
C LEU A 41 -13.36 18.29 12.08
N HIS A 42 -13.56 18.31 13.39
CA HIS A 42 -12.50 18.57 14.35
C HIS A 42 -11.60 17.33 14.47
N LEU A 43 -10.31 17.47 14.11
CA LEU A 43 -9.36 16.35 14.17
C LEU A 43 -8.60 16.29 15.50
N GLU A 44 -8.42 17.42 16.21
CA GLU A 44 -7.77 17.40 17.52
C GLU A 44 -7.82 18.72 18.31
N THR A 45 -7.83 18.58 19.64
CA THR A 45 -7.45 19.58 20.65
C THR A 45 -6.14 19.14 21.32
N TYR A 46 -5.10 19.99 21.26
CA TYR A 46 -3.90 20.02 22.13
C TYR A 46 -2.69 19.10 21.88
N ASN A 47 -2.79 17.88 21.34
CA ASN A 47 -1.64 16.93 21.34
C ASN A 47 -0.64 17.10 20.18
N PHE A 48 -1.03 17.66 19.04
CA PHE A 48 -0.11 17.83 17.90
C PHE A 48 1.00 18.88 18.12
N HIS A 49 0.71 20.00 18.78
CA HIS A 49 1.68 21.08 19.01
C HIS A 49 2.79 20.68 20.00
N VAL A 50 2.45 19.89 21.02
CA VAL A 50 3.38 19.51 22.09
C VAL A 50 4.34 18.40 21.64
N HIS A 51 3.91 17.50 20.76
CA HIS A 51 4.73 16.34 20.37
C HIS A 51 5.58 16.53 19.12
N ASN A 52 5.20 17.42 18.19
CA ASN A 52 5.94 17.55 16.93
C ASN A 52 6.86 18.78 16.88
N CYS A 53 6.80 19.65 17.89
CA CYS A 53 7.59 20.89 18.01
C CYS A 53 7.47 21.84 16.81
N PHE A 54 6.43 21.70 15.98
CA PHE A 54 6.16 22.63 14.89
C PHE A 54 5.52 23.91 15.41
N ASN A 55 6.04 25.05 14.95
CA ASN A 55 5.37 26.33 15.15
C ASN A 55 4.19 26.48 14.18
N GLN A 56 3.35 27.50 14.41
CA GLN A 56 2.11 27.68 13.65
C GLN A 56 2.33 27.84 12.14
N PHE A 57 3.39 28.54 11.73
CA PHE A 57 3.68 28.75 10.31
C PHE A 57 4.11 27.47 9.60
N GLU A 58 4.88 26.62 10.29
CA GLU A 58 5.31 25.32 9.76
C GLU A 58 4.11 24.41 9.55
N ILE A 59 3.18 24.39 10.50
CA ILE A 59 1.91 23.66 10.37
C ILE A 59 1.10 24.19 9.20
N ASP A 60 0.86 25.49 9.12
CA ASP A 60 0.03 26.08 8.06
C ASP A 60 0.63 25.77 6.67
N LYS A 61 1.96 25.81 6.53
CA LYS A 61 2.66 25.42 5.29
C LYS A 61 2.55 23.93 4.98
N LEU A 62 2.72 23.05 5.97
CA LEU A 62 2.52 21.60 5.82
C LEU A 62 1.09 21.27 5.35
N LEU A 63 0.09 21.87 5.98
CA LEU A 63 -1.31 21.65 5.64
C LEU A 63 -1.61 22.11 4.21
N GLN A 64 -1.08 23.27 3.82
CA GLN A 64 -1.24 23.81 2.47
C GLN A 64 -0.61 22.88 1.43
N GLU A 65 0.66 22.52 1.57
CA GLU A 65 1.38 21.76 0.54
C GLU A 65 0.91 20.31 0.44
N ALA A 66 0.62 19.66 1.57
CA ALA A 66 0.22 18.26 1.59
C ALA A 66 -1.24 18.04 1.18
N PHE A 67 -2.17 18.86 1.68
CA PHE A 67 -3.60 18.57 1.56
C PHE A 67 -4.32 19.39 0.51
N GLN A 68 -4.06 20.70 0.42
CA GLN A 68 -4.81 21.58 -0.48
C GLN A 68 -4.50 21.27 -1.96
N SER A 69 -3.29 20.82 -2.26
CA SER A 69 -2.88 20.30 -3.58
C SER A 69 -3.69 19.08 -4.03
N ASN A 70 -4.30 18.36 -3.09
CA ASN A 70 -5.10 17.15 -3.33
C ASN A 70 -6.60 17.39 -3.09
N ASN A 71 -7.09 18.63 -3.13
CA ASN A 71 -8.50 18.98 -2.88
C ASN A 71 -9.03 18.53 -1.50
N VAL A 72 -8.15 18.38 -0.50
CA VAL A 72 -8.53 18.16 0.89
C VAL A 72 -8.28 19.46 1.65
N TYR A 73 -9.34 20.12 2.10
CA TYR A 73 -9.20 21.39 2.82
C TYR A 73 -9.03 21.13 4.30
N VAL A 74 -7.76 21.15 4.74
CA VAL A 74 -7.36 21.08 6.15
C VAL A 74 -6.87 22.46 6.56
N TYR A 75 -7.35 22.95 7.69
CA TYR A 75 -6.99 24.25 8.22
C TYR A 75 -6.87 24.23 9.73
N ARG A 76 -6.09 25.17 10.25
CA ARG A 76 -5.96 25.38 11.68
C ARG A 76 -6.92 26.48 12.13
N SER A 77 -7.53 26.29 13.30
CA SER A 77 -8.21 27.36 14.04
C SER A 77 -7.74 27.31 15.49
N TYR A 78 -7.09 28.38 15.93
CA TYR A 78 -6.40 28.47 17.21
C TYR A 78 -5.41 27.31 17.44
N SER A 79 -5.72 26.40 18.37
CA SER A 79 -4.91 25.25 18.78
C SER A 79 -5.45 23.92 18.23
N SER A 80 -6.33 23.97 17.24
CA SER A 80 -7.04 22.81 16.68
C SER A 80 -6.92 22.76 15.17
N ILE A 81 -6.95 21.54 14.63
CA ILE A 81 -6.96 21.27 13.19
C ILE A 81 -8.36 20.79 12.79
N TYR A 82 -8.85 21.31 11.67
CA TYR A 82 -10.15 21.02 11.10
C TYR A 82 -10.02 20.56 9.66
N VAL A 83 -10.96 19.74 9.22
CA VAL A 83 -11.09 19.31 7.82
C VAL A 83 -12.49 19.58 7.35
N ASP A 84 -12.64 20.22 6.19
CA ASP A 84 -13.93 20.26 5.52
C ASP A 84 -14.20 18.90 4.89
N PHE A 85 -14.93 18.08 5.63
CA PHE A 85 -15.19 16.70 5.26
C PHE A 85 -16.31 16.64 4.21
N LYS A 86 -15.94 16.27 2.98
CA LYS A 86 -16.82 16.10 1.83
C LYS A 86 -16.84 14.63 1.41
N ILE A 87 -17.76 14.28 0.51
CA ILE A 87 -17.91 12.90 0.02
C ILE A 87 -16.61 12.34 -0.59
N ASP A 88 -15.84 13.18 -1.29
CA ASP A 88 -14.59 12.78 -1.93
C ASP A 88 -13.37 12.84 -0.99
N THR A 89 -13.53 13.31 0.25
CA THR A 89 -12.39 13.51 1.17
C THR A 89 -11.66 12.20 1.47
N LEU A 90 -12.37 11.08 1.65
CA LEU A 90 -11.74 9.77 1.84
C LEU A 90 -10.95 9.30 0.62
N ASN A 91 -11.48 9.55 -0.58
CA ASN A 91 -10.79 9.18 -1.82
C ASN A 91 -9.55 10.07 -2.01
N ASN A 92 -9.68 11.38 -1.80
CA ASN A 92 -8.63 12.37 -2.03
C ASN A 92 -7.51 12.34 -0.98
N VAL A 93 -7.75 11.79 0.22
CA VAL A 93 -6.68 11.66 1.23
C VAL A 93 -5.74 10.50 0.92
N LEU A 94 -6.18 9.46 0.20
CA LEU A 94 -5.35 8.28 -0.10
C LEU A 94 -4.10 8.60 -0.95
N PRO A 95 -4.16 9.42 -2.02
CA PRO A 95 -2.95 9.88 -2.71
C PRO A 95 -1.94 10.57 -1.78
N ILE A 96 -2.42 11.36 -0.81
CA ILE A 96 -1.57 12.00 0.21
C ILE A 96 -0.91 10.93 1.06
N CYS A 97 -1.68 9.95 1.56
CA CYS A 97 -1.12 8.85 2.34
C CYS A 97 -0.05 8.10 1.54
N LYS A 98 -0.33 7.74 0.29
CA LYS A 98 0.62 7.04 -0.59
C LYS A 98 1.92 7.82 -0.75
N GLN A 99 1.82 9.12 -1.05
CA GLN A 99 2.98 9.99 -1.18
C GLN A 99 3.78 9.99 0.12
N TRP A 100 3.17 10.41 1.24
CA TRP A 100 3.85 10.62 2.51
C TRP A 100 4.32 9.32 3.19
N PHE A 101 3.78 8.18 2.79
CA PHE A 101 4.22 6.87 3.24
C PHE A 101 5.33 6.25 2.37
N GLN A 102 5.64 6.80 1.19
CA GLN A 102 6.66 6.26 0.27
C GLN A 102 8.00 5.92 0.94
N PRO A 103 8.57 6.76 1.84
CA PRO A 103 9.86 6.44 2.45
C PRO A 103 9.85 5.15 3.29
N SER A 104 8.69 4.71 3.77
CA SER A 104 8.51 3.50 4.58
C SER A 104 8.39 2.21 3.75
N ILE A 105 8.17 2.31 2.43
CA ILE A 105 7.91 1.15 1.56
C ILE A 105 9.09 0.18 1.54
N LYS A 106 10.32 0.68 1.49
CA LYS A 106 11.52 -0.17 1.49
C LYS A 106 11.63 -1.03 2.75
N SER A 107 11.25 -0.50 3.91
CA SER A 107 11.18 -1.30 5.14
C SER A 107 10.05 -2.32 5.12
N LEU A 108 8.91 -1.99 4.50
CA LEU A 108 7.79 -2.92 4.36
C LEU A 108 8.12 -4.11 3.47
N VAL A 109 8.79 -3.89 2.34
CA VAL A 109 9.24 -4.98 1.45
C VAL A 109 10.14 -5.95 2.21
N ARG A 110 11.10 -5.44 2.98
CA ARG A 110 11.99 -6.29 3.80
C ARG A 110 11.23 -7.08 4.86
N LEU A 111 10.27 -6.43 5.51
CA LEU A 111 9.44 -7.08 6.53
C LEU A 111 8.56 -8.18 5.91
N ASP A 112 7.96 -7.92 4.75
CA ASP A 112 7.16 -8.90 3.99
C ASP A 112 8.00 -10.13 3.62
N GLU A 113 9.18 -9.93 3.04
CA GLU A 113 10.12 -11.01 2.69
C GLU A 113 10.48 -11.86 3.92
N GLU A 114 10.78 -11.21 5.05
CA GLU A 114 11.09 -11.88 6.31
C GLU A 114 9.91 -12.71 6.81
N LYS A 115 8.70 -12.12 6.86
CA LYS A 115 7.50 -12.77 7.39
C LYS A 115 7.05 -13.92 6.51
N ARG A 116 7.09 -13.78 5.18
CA ARG A 116 6.80 -14.88 4.25
C ARG A 116 7.80 -16.02 4.38
N ARG A 117 9.09 -15.73 4.58
CA ARG A 117 10.09 -16.76 4.85
C ARG A 117 9.78 -17.51 6.15
N LEU A 118 9.42 -16.79 7.23
CA LEU A 118 9.04 -17.41 8.51
C LEU A 118 7.76 -18.24 8.38
N TRP A 119 6.76 -17.75 7.65
CA TRP A 119 5.54 -18.50 7.35
C TRP A 119 5.87 -19.84 6.67
N ASN A 120 6.67 -19.81 5.59
CA ASN A 120 7.05 -21.01 4.85
C ASN A 120 7.82 -22.04 5.67
N GLN A 121 8.55 -21.60 6.71
CA GLN A 121 9.29 -22.51 7.60
C GLN A 121 8.39 -23.19 8.64
N ASN A 122 7.30 -22.54 9.05
CA ASN A 122 6.42 -23.00 10.13
C ASN A 122 5.09 -23.57 9.63
N PHE A 123 4.77 -23.40 8.34
CA PHE A 123 3.53 -23.83 7.72
C PHE A 123 3.28 -25.34 7.89
N ASN A 124 2.09 -25.67 8.42
CA ASN A 124 1.57 -27.01 8.57
C ASN A 124 0.53 -27.31 7.49
N GLY A 125 0.99 -27.92 6.40
CA GLY A 125 0.14 -28.36 5.28
C GLY A 125 -0.89 -29.45 5.59
N ASN A 126 -1.00 -29.92 6.85
CA ASN A 126 -2.06 -30.85 7.26
C ASN A 126 -3.24 -30.16 7.96
N HIS A 127 -3.14 -28.85 8.26
CA HIS A 127 -4.20 -28.10 8.93
C HIS A 127 -4.99 -27.24 7.93
N SER A 128 -6.29 -27.50 7.77
CA SER A 128 -7.11 -26.85 6.74
C SER A 128 -7.13 -25.32 6.84
N GLU A 129 -7.16 -24.76 8.05
CA GLU A 129 -7.12 -23.31 8.25
C GLU A 129 -5.76 -22.73 7.83
N GLU A 130 -4.66 -23.47 8.05
CA GLU A 130 -3.33 -23.02 7.60
C GLU A 130 -3.18 -23.11 6.09
N ILE A 131 -3.71 -24.15 5.44
CA ILE A 131 -3.76 -24.23 3.97
C ILE A 131 -4.50 -23.01 3.41
N MET A 132 -5.62 -22.62 4.03
CA MET A 132 -6.40 -21.45 3.63
C MET A 132 -5.63 -20.14 3.85
N LYS A 133 -4.94 -19.97 4.99
CA LYS A 133 -4.04 -18.83 5.23
C LYS A 133 -2.93 -18.77 4.20
N ASN A 134 -2.34 -19.91 3.85
CA ASN A 134 -1.27 -20.00 2.86
C ASN A 134 -1.75 -19.58 1.46
N ASP A 135 -2.94 -20.04 1.05
CA ASP A 135 -3.55 -19.61 -0.21
C ASP A 135 -3.83 -18.10 -0.23
N LEU A 136 -4.37 -17.55 0.86
CA LEU A 136 -4.59 -16.12 1.01
C LEU A 136 -3.28 -15.33 0.94
N ILE A 137 -2.23 -15.74 1.65
CA ILE A 137 -0.92 -15.09 1.64
C ILE A 137 -0.32 -15.05 0.24
N ASN A 138 -0.41 -16.16 -0.50
CA ASN A 138 0.21 -16.30 -1.81
C ASN A 138 -0.58 -15.63 -2.95
N ASN A 139 -1.88 -15.36 -2.75
CA ASN A 139 -2.75 -14.76 -3.75
C ASN A 139 -3.38 -13.43 -3.26
N ILE A 140 -2.77 -12.77 -2.27
CA ILE A 140 -3.35 -11.56 -1.66
C ILE A 140 -3.52 -10.42 -2.65
N ASP A 141 -2.64 -10.31 -3.64
CA ASP A 141 -2.69 -9.32 -4.71
C ASP A 141 -3.91 -9.49 -5.64
N ILE A 142 -4.41 -10.72 -5.77
CA ILE A 142 -5.62 -11.05 -6.52
C ILE A 142 -6.87 -10.90 -5.62
N ILE A 143 -6.80 -11.40 -4.38
CA ILE A 143 -7.93 -11.43 -3.45
C ILE A 143 -8.25 -10.03 -2.90
N LEU A 144 -7.21 -9.24 -2.60
CA LEU A 144 -7.31 -7.89 -2.04
C LEU A 144 -6.21 -6.98 -2.63
N PRO A 145 -6.38 -6.54 -3.89
CA PRO A 145 -5.36 -5.75 -4.57
C PRO A 145 -4.99 -4.48 -3.81
N GLY A 146 -3.68 -4.23 -3.72
CA GLY A 146 -3.12 -3.07 -3.02
C GLY A 146 -2.69 -3.30 -1.57
N PHE A 147 -2.95 -4.49 -1.00
CA PHE A 147 -2.49 -4.89 0.34
C PHE A 147 -1.43 -6.00 0.27
N ASN A 148 -0.29 -5.67 -0.34
CA ASN A 148 0.66 -6.67 -0.82
C ASN A 148 1.67 -7.18 0.25
N TYR A 149 1.85 -6.44 1.35
CA TYR A 149 2.92 -6.70 2.32
C TYR A 149 2.40 -7.44 3.54
N LEU A 150 2.85 -8.66 3.81
CA LEU A 150 2.62 -9.40 5.05
C LEU A 150 3.42 -8.76 6.19
N ILE A 151 2.74 -8.05 7.08
CA ILE A 151 3.34 -7.29 8.19
C ILE A 151 3.58 -8.19 9.39
N ASP A 152 2.59 -9.02 9.71
CA ASP A 152 2.66 -9.94 10.85
C ASP A 152 1.68 -11.09 10.65
N PHE A 153 1.95 -12.21 11.31
CA PHE A 153 1.05 -13.34 11.42
C PHE A 153 1.16 -13.93 12.82
N GLU A 154 0.08 -14.55 13.31
CA GLU A 154 0.00 -15.09 14.68
C GLU A 154 0.47 -14.07 15.73
N TRP A 155 0.04 -12.82 15.56
CA TRP A 155 0.53 -11.69 16.32
C TRP A 155 -0.23 -11.56 17.64
N LYS A 156 0.46 -11.14 18.70
CA LYS A 156 -0.16 -10.96 20.01
C LYS A 156 -1.01 -9.70 20.01
N ALA A 157 -2.31 -9.88 20.19
CA ALA A 157 -3.27 -8.78 20.28
C ALA A 157 -2.96 -7.84 21.45
N ASN A 158 -2.40 -8.38 22.54
CA ASN A 158 -1.92 -7.59 23.67
C ASN A 158 -0.59 -8.17 24.15
N GLU A 159 0.47 -7.36 24.13
CA GLU A 159 1.82 -7.80 24.53
C GLU A 159 1.90 -8.19 26.02
N SER A 160 1.06 -7.58 26.85
CA SER A 160 1.03 -7.82 28.30
C SER A 160 0.21 -9.07 28.68
N TYR A 161 -0.65 -9.57 27.79
CA TYR A 161 -1.67 -10.54 28.17
C TYR A 161 -2.03 -11.52 27.03
N TYR A 162 -1.49 -12.74 27.11
CA TYR A 162 -1.78 -13.83 26.17
C TYR A 162 -3.26 -14.21 26.04
N HIS A 163 -4.07 -13.95 27.07
CA HIS A 163 -5.50 -14.31 27.07
C HIS A 163 -6.37 -13.40 26.19
N TYR A 164 -5.83 -12.33 25.62
CA TYR A 164 -6.55 -11.49 24.64
C TYR A 164 -6.57 -12.10 23.23
N GLY A 165 -5.85 -13.22 23.04
CA GLY A 165 -5.84 -13.99 21.82
C GLY A 165 -4.68 -13.62 20.89
N VAL A 166 -4.58 -14.41 19.82
CA VAL A 166 -3.57 -14.30 18.79
C VAL A 166 -4.31 -13.96 17.49
N GLY A 167 -3.95 -12.84 16.87
CA GLY A 167 -4.54 -12.45 15.59
C GLY A 167 -3.87 -13.17 14.44
N ASP A 168 -4.64 -13.45 13.39
CA ASP A 168 -4.17 -14.31 12.30
C ASP A 168 -3.17 -13.64 11.36
N LEU A 169 -3.60 -12.60 10.63
CA LEU A 169 -2.80 -11.98 9.59
C LEU A 169 -2.93 -10.45 9.63
N ILE A 170 -1.84 -9.75 9.35
CA ILE A 170 -1.82 -8.31 9.07
C ILE A 170 -1.15 -8.09 7.72
N PHE A 171 -1.85 -7.42 6.81
CA PHE A 171 -1.26 -6.91 5.57
C PHE A 171 -1.16 -5.40 5.56
N GLY A 172 -0.19 -4.87 4.82
CA GLY A 172 0.03 -3.45 4.60
C GLY A 172 -0.12 -3.08 3.14
N SER A 173 -0.47 -1.82 2.90
CA SER A 173 -0.57 -1.22 1.57
C SER A 173 0.48 -0.13 1.35
N ASP A 174 0.68 0.25 0.10
CA ASP A 174 1.51 1.42 -0.27
C ASP A 174 0.93 2.74 0.26
N TYR A 175 -0.32 2.73 0.70
CA TYR A 175 -1.08 3.90 1.14
C TYR A 175 -0.95 4.14 2.65
N GLY A 176 -0.11 3.39 3.36
CA GLY A 176 -0.06 3.49 4.82
C GLY A 176 -1.42 3.17 5.44
N VAL A 177 -2.09 2.14 4.93
CA VAL A 177 -3.29 1.54 5.53
C VAL A 177 -3.02 0.06 5.71
N TYR A 178 -3.23 -0.43 6.92
CA TYR A 178 -3.07 -1.85 7.25
C TYR A 178 -4.42 -2.53 7.37
N ILE A 179 -4.48 -3.82 7.06
CA ILE A 179 -5.66 -4.65 7.24
C ILE A 179 -5.34 -5.82 8.17
N VAL A 180 -6.17 -6.00 9.19
CA VAL A 180 -6.24 -7.23 9.97
C VAL A 180 -7.22 -8.17 9.29
N ILE A 181 -6.78 -9.40 9.03
CA ILE A 181 -7.63 -10.45 8.46
C ILE A 181 -7.69 -11.60 9.45
N GLU A 182 -8.87 -11.82 10.03
CA GLU A 182 -9.15 -13.01 10.84
C GLU A 182 -9.62 -14.13 9.93
N THR A 183 -9.05 -15.32 10.08
CA THR A 183 -9.36 -16.45 9.22
C THR A 183 -10.07 -17.55 10.00
N LYS A 184 -10.99 -18.26 9.35
CA LYS A 184 -11.60 -19.44 9.97
C LYS A 184 -11.98 -20.50 8.96
N TRP A 185 -11.55 -21.73 9.21
CA TRP A 185 -12.08 -22.90 8.51
C TRP A 185 -13.39 -23.37 9.15
N LEU A 186 -14.50 -23.12 8.48
CA LEU A 186 -15.83 -23.52 8.92
C LEU A 186 -16.16 -24.94 8.43
N ASN A 187 -16.75 -25.75 9.31
CA ASN A 187 -17.26 -27.07 8.93
C ASN A 187 -18.56 -26.91 8.14
N MET A 188 -18.48 -27.12 6.83
CA MET A 188 -19.63 -27.00 5.91
C MET A 188 -20.64 -28.14 6.04
N ASN A 189 -20.27 -29.25 6.69
CA ASN A 189 -21.08 -30.45 6.79
C ASN A 189 -21.99 -30.49 8.03
N SER A 190 -21.81 -29.56 8.98
CA SER A 190 -22.56 -29.53 10.24
C SER A 190 -23.45 -28.29 10.35
N GLY A 191 -24.74 -28.44 10.04
CA GLY A 191 -25.81 -27.58 10.60
C GLY A 191 -26.50 -26.59 9.65
N LYS A 192 -27.78 -26.35 9.98
CA LYS A 192 -28.70 -25.37 9.38
C LYS A 192 -28.06 -23.98 9.26
N SER A 193 -28.47 -23.20 8.26
CA SER A 193 -28.02 -21.82 7.95
C SER A 193 -27.66 -20.94 9.18
N VAL A 194 -28.44 -21.05 10.27
CA VAL A 194 -28.26 -20.30 11.52
C VAL A 194 -26.91 -20.54 12.21
N ALA A 195 -26.44 -21.79 12.32
CA ALA A 195 -25.18 -22.10 13.00
C ALA A 195 -23.98 -21.55 12.23
N ARG A 196 -24.04 -21.61 10.89
CA ARG A 196 -23.03 -21.00 10.01
C ARG A 196 -23.03 -19.48 10.13
N ASN A 197 -24.20 -18.85 10.16
CA ASN A 197 -24.29 -17.40 10.37
C ASN A 197 -23.72 -16.99 11.73
N HIS A 198 -23.96 -17.78 12.79
CA HIS A 198 -23.37 -17.54 14.10
C HIS A 198 -21.84 -17.58 14.05
N ALA A 199 -21.26 -18.65 13.50
CA ALA A 199 -19.81 -18.78 13.38
C ALA A 199 -19.19 -17.63 12.56
N ARG A 200 -19.81 -17.22 11.45
CA ARG A 200 -19.35 -16.06 10.67
C ARG A 200 -19.38 -14.77 11.49
N ASN A 201 -20.45 -14.54 12.27
CA ASN A 201 -20.56 -13.37 13.13
C ASN A 201 -19.53 -13.37 14.28
N GLU A 202 -19.18 -14.54 14.81
CA GLU A 202 -18.12 -14.66 15.81
C GLU A 202 -16.76 -14.26 15.24
N VAL A 203 -16.39 -14.79 14.06
CA VAL A 203 -15.13 -14.44 13.38
C VAL A 203 -15.10 -12.94 13.06
N LYS A 204 -16.21 -12.37 12.57
CA LYS A 204 -16.32 -10.92 12.32
C LYS A 204 -16.17 -10.09 13.60
N THR A 205 -16.73 -10.56 14.71
CA THR A 205 -16.60 -9.89 16.02
C THR A 205 -15.15 -9.93 16.52
N GLN A 206 -14.46 -11.05 16.30
CA GLN A 206 -13.05 -11.22 16.63
C GLN A 206 -12.16 -10.31 15.78
N ALA A 207 -12.38 -10.29 14.45
CA ALA A 207 -11.72 -9.35 13.54
C ALA A 207 -11.88 -7.90 13.98
N LYS A 208 -13.09 -7.50 14.41
CA LYS A 208 -13.36 -6.14 14.91
C LYS A 208 -12.53 -5.81 16.15
N ARG A 209 -12.41 -6.76 17.09
CA ARG A 209 -11.60 -6.61 18.30
C ARG A 209 -10.10 -6.52 17.96
N TYR A 210 -9.61 -7.38 17.09
CA TYR A 210 -8.20 -7.36 16.67
C TYR A 210 -7.83 -6.11 15.88
N ARG A 211 -8.73 -5.60 15.04
CA ARG A 211 -8.56 -4.28 14.42
C ARG A 211 -8.33 -3.18 15.45
N GLN A 212 -9.08 -3.17 16.57
CA GLN A 212 -8.91 -2.16 17.62
C GLN A 212 -7.54 -2.25 18.27
N PHE A 213 -7.08 -3.46 18.62
CA PHE A 213 -5.74 -3.64 19.18
C PHE A 213 -4.63 -3.27 18.21
N ALA A 214 -4.76 -3.65 16.93
CA ALA A 214 -3.82 -3.23 15.91
C ALA A 214 -3.81 -1.71 15.73
N GLN A 215 -4.97 -1.04 15.81
CA GLN A 215 -5.07 0.41 15.72
C GLN A 215 -4.34 1.13 16.87
N GLU A 216 -4.26 0.53 18.06
CA GLU A 216 -3.46 1.06 19.18
C GLU A 216 -1.95 0.88 18.96
N LYS A 217 -1.54 -0.17 18.23
CA LYS A 217 -0.14 -0.48 17.92
C LYS A 217 0.42 0.35 16.76
N PHE A 218 -0.40 0.66 15.76
CA PHE A 218 0.03 1.32 14.54
C PHE A 218 -0.49 2.76 14.46
N THR A 219 0.40 3.69 14.07
CA THR A 219 0.05 5.11 13.88
C THR A 219 -0.80 5.35 12.63
N VAL A 220 -0.70 4.43 11.66
CA VAL A 220 -1.49 4.42 10.43
C VAL A 220 -2.91 3.91 10.65
N LYS A 221 -3.79 4.14 9.67
CA LYS A 221 -5.15 3.59 9.70
C LYS A 221 -5.10 2.06 9.62
N VAL A 222 -5.85 1.40 10.49
CA VAL A 222 -6.10 -0.05 10.44
C VAL A 222 -7.57 -0.31 10.11
N ILE A 223 -7.79 -1.18 9.12
CA ILE A 223 -9.09 -1.74 8.74
C ILE A 223 -9.16 -3.22 9.13
N GLY A 224 -10.37 -3.76 9.29
CA GLY A 224 -10.58 -5.13 9.75
C GLY A 224 -11.44 -5.94 8.80
N SER A 225 -11.14 -7.23 8.69
CA SER A 225 -11.93 -8.15 7.89
C SER A 225 -11.84 -9.59 8.39
N SER A 226 -12.76 -10.43 7.93
CA SER A 226 -12.73 -11.87 8.11
C SER A 226 -12.68 -12.61 6.78
N TYR A 227 -12.00 -13.75 6.75
CA TYR A 227 -11.87 -14.62 5.60
C TYR A 227 -12.18 -16.08 5.98
N THR A 228 -13.08 -16.74 5.25
CA THR A 228 -13.55 -18.09 5.59
C THR A 228 -13.68 -18.93 4.32
N ASN A 229 -13.59 -20.25 4.44
CA ASN A 229 -13.73 -21.22 3.33
C ASN A 229 -15.16 -21.36 2.77
N ASP A 230 -16.07 -20.44 3.10
CA ASP A 230 -17.46 -20.47 2.67
C ASP A 230 -17.64 -19.93 1.26
N THR A 231 -17.78 -20.85 0.30
CA THR A 231 -17.79 -20.58 -1.14
C THR A 231 -18.91 -19.66 -1.62
N VAL A 232 -19.99 -19.48 -0.84
CA VAL A 232 -21.04 -18.51 -1.18
C VAL A 232 -20.55 -17.07 -0.99
N ASN A 233 -19.59 -16.86 -0.09
CA ASN A 233 -19.02 -15.57 0.28
C ASN A 233 -17.48 -15.66 0.41
N ASN A 234 -16.79 -16.36 -0.50
CA ASN A 234 -15.31 -16.49 -0.54
C ASN A 234 -14.56 -15.14 -0.70
N ALA A 235 -15.27 -14.02 -0.56
CA ALA A 235 -14.71 -12.69 -0.49
C ALA A 235 -14.35 -12.34 0.96
N ILE A 236 -13.34 -11.49 1.09
CA ILE A 236 -13.03 -10.79 2.34
C ILE A 236 -14.28 -10.04 2.81
N GLN A 237 -14.68 -10.29 4.07
CA GLN A 237 -15.83 -9.63 4.69
C GLN A 237 -15.35 -8.58 5.68
N PHE A 238 -15.53 -7.31 5.33
CA PHE A 238 -15.12 -6.20 6.20
C PHE A 238 -15.99 -6.07 7.44
N VAL A 239 -15.37 -5.65 8.54
CA VAL A 239 -16.05 -5.53 9.84
C VAL A 239 -17.11 -4.42 9.86
N ASP A 240 -16.93 -3.38 9.04
CA ASP A 240 -17.92 -2.32 8.77
C ASP A 240 -17.77 -1.75 7.35
N SER A 241 -18.71 -0.89 6.96
CA SER A 241 -18.80 -0.32 5.61
C SER A 241 -17.68 0.68 5.29
N GLN A 242 -17.11 1.32 6.31
CA GLN A 242 -16.02 2.27 6.12
C GLN A 242 -14.74 1.54 5.75
N ASP A 243 -14.43 0.45 6.46
CA ASP A 243 -13.27 -0.39 6.15
C ASP A 243 -13.36 -0.96 4.72
N GLU A 244 -14.55 -1.37 4.30
CA GLU A 244 -14.81 -1.83 2.92
C GLU A 244 -14.59 -0.73 1.88
N GLU A 245 -15.06 0.49 2.16
CA GLU A 245 -14.93 1.62 1.24
C GLU A 245 -13.46 2.05 1.07
N ILE A 246 -12.70 2.11 2.17
CA ILE A 246 -11.25 2.39 2.12
C ILE A 246 -10.53 1.33 1.27
N ALA A 247 -10.83 0.05 1.49
CA ALA A 247 -10.23 -1.03 0.71
C ALA A 247 -10.60 -0.95 -0.78
N LYS A 248 -11.85 -0.59 -1.11
CA LYS A 248 -12.29 -0.37 -2.49
C LYS A 248 -11.54 0.77 -3.16
N PHE A 249 -11.36 1.91 -2.50
CA PHE A 249 -10.57 3.01 -3.06
C PHE A 249 -9.12 2.60 -3.33
N ILE A 250 -8.48 1.93 -2.37
CA ILE A 250 -7.11 1.41 -2.53
C ILE A 250 -7.04 0.45 -3.73
N THR A 251 -7.98 -0.50 -3.83
CA THR A 251 -8.07 -1.45 -4.94
C THR A 251 -8.21 -0.73 -6.28
N ASN A 252 -9.08 0.29 -6.35
CA ASN A 252 -9.29 1.07 -7.58
C ASN A 252 -8.03 1.83 -7.99
N TYR A 253 -7.34 2.47 -7.04
CA TYR A 253 -6.08 3.15 -7.35
C TYR A 253 -4.97 2.18 -7.75
N TYR A 254 -4.89 1.02 -7.11
CA TYR A 254 -3.93 -0.02 -7.44
C TYR A 254 -4.14 -0.51 -8.87
N ASN A 255 -5.37 -0.91 -9.21
CA ASN A 255 -5.71 -1.39 -10.55
C ASN A 255 -5.53 -0.32 -11.63
N GLY A 256 -5.87 0.93 -11.32
CA GLY A 256 -5.60 2.07 -12.19
C GLY A 256 -4.10 2.25 -12.46
N SER A 257 -3.27 2.17 -11.42
CA SER A 257 -1.81 2.23 -11.54
C SER A 257 -1.26 1.09 -12.42
N VAL A 258 -1.67 -0.15 -12.16
CA VAL A 258 -1.23 -1.32 -12.93
C VAL A 258 -1.60 -1.19 -14.41
N LEU A 259 -2.79 -0.68 -14.73
CA LEU A 259 -3.20 -0.44 -16.11
C LEU A 259 -2.32 0.63 -16.78
N TRP A 260 -2.00 1.72 -16.08
CA TRP A 260 -1.11 2.76 -16.60
C TRP A 260 0.31 2.23 -16.84
N ASP A 261 0.85 1.45 -15.92
CA ASP A 261 2.18 0.84 -16.06
C ASP A 261 2.22 -0.13 -17.25
N LEU A 262 1.14 -0.88 -17.48
CA LEU A 262 0.99 -1.75 -18.66
C LEU A 262 0.94 -0.94 -19.95
N ILE A 263 0.15 0.14 -20.00
CA ILE A 263 0.06 1.04 -21.16
C ILE A 263 1.43 1.66 -21.47
N LEU A 264 2.13 2.17 -20.46
CA LEU A 264 3.47 2.71 -20.61
C LEU A 264 4.44 1.65 -21.14
N THR A 265 4.38 0.43 -20.60
CA THR A 265 5.22 -0.68 -21.08
C THR A 265 4.96 -0.99 -22.55
N ILE A 266 3.69 -1.04 -22.98
CA ILE A 266 3.32 -1.28 -24.39
C ILE A 266 3.80 -0.14 -25.30
N ILE A 267 3.77 1.11 -24.84
CA ILE A 267 4.21 2.27 -25.63
C ILE A 267 5.75 2.33 -25.71
N TRP A 268 6.44 2.04 -24.61
CA TRP A 268 7.90 2.12 -24.53
C TRP A 268 8.61 0.92 -25.16
N PHE A 269 8.01 -0.27 -25.14
CA PHE A 269 8.61 -1.48 -25.67
C PHE A 269 9.03 -1.36 -27.17
N PRO A 270 8.20 -0.82 -28.09
CA PRO A 270 8.60 -0.56 -29.46
C PRO A 270 9.81 0.38 -29.59
N VAL A 271 9.90 1.40 -28.72
CA VAL A 271 11.00 2.37 -28.75
C VAL A 271 12.31 1.68 -28.37
N GLU A 272 12.31 0.88 -27.31
CA GLU A 272 13.48 0.11 -26.90
C GLU A 272 13.85 -0.98 -27.92
N LEU A 273 12.85 -1.62 -28.54
CA LEU A 273 13.06 -2.59 -29.61
C LEU A 273 13.74 -1.95 -30.84
N VAL A 274 13.30 -0.76 -31.26
CA VAL A 274 13.94 -0.01 -32.36
C VAL A 274 15.38 0.34 -32.03
N LYS A 275 15.64 0.85 -30.82
CA LYS A 275 17.03 1.13 -30.36
C LYS A 275 17.90 -0.13 -30.43
N PHE A 276 17.39 -1.26 -29.98
CA PHE A 276 18.08 -2.54 -30.02
C PHE A 276 18.39 -3.00 -31.46
N VAL A 277 17.41 -2.90 -32.37
CA VAL A 277 17.61 -3.23 -33.79
C VAL A 277 18.65 -2.30 -34.44
N CYS A 278 18.59 -0.99 -34.16
CA CYS A 278 19.58 -0.03 -34.65
C CYS A 278 20.99 -0.34 -34.13
N LEU A 279 21.14 -0.74 -32.87
CA LEU A 279 22.42 -1.17 -32.30
C LEU A 279 22.96 -2.43 -32.99
N ILE A 280 22.11 -3.41 -33.28
CA ILE A 280 22.51 -4.62 -34.04
C ILE A 280 22.94 -4.26 -35.46
N LEU A 281 22.19 -3.39 -36.16
CA LEU A 281 22.56 -2.95 -37.51
C LEU A 281 23.88 -2.20 -37.51
N LEU A 282 24.08 -1.28 -36.55
CA LEU A 282 25.33 -0.53 -36.40
C LEU A 282 26.51 -1.48 -36.11
N TYR A 283 26.33 -2.44 -35.19
CA TYR A 283 27.33 -3.46 -34.91
C TYR A 283 27.66 -4.27 -36.16
N THR A 284 26.65 -4.69 -36.93
CA THR A 284 26.84 -5.48 -38.14
C THR A 284 27.60 -4.68 -39.21
N ILE A 285 27.26 -3.40 -39.38
CA ILE A 285 27.96 -2.46 -40.26
C ILE A 285 29.43 -2.34 -39.83
N VAL A 286 29.69 -2.08 -38.55
CA VAL A 286 31.05 -1.84 -38.05
C VAL A 286 31.92 -3.10 -38.09
N VAL A 287 31.35 -4.27 -37.82
CA VAL A 287 32.14 -5.51 -37.73
C VAL A 287 32.32 -6.19 -39.09
N PHE A 288 31.29 -6.25 -39.93
CA PHE A 288 31.34 -7.07 -41.15
C PHE A 288 31.65 -6.26 -42.42
N ILE A 289 31.30 -4.97 -42.49
CA ILE A 289 31.57 -4.18 -43.71
C ILE A 289 33.07 -3.92 -43.91
N PRO A 290 33.87 -3.54 -42.88
CA PRO A 290 35.29 -3.25 -43.11
C PRO A 290 36.09 -4.46 -43.64
N PRO A 291 35.93 -5.70 -43.13
CA PRO A 291 36.57 -6.87 -43.72
C PRO A 291 36.18 -7.12 -45.19
N ILE A 292 34.90 -6.96 -45.53
CA ILE A 292 34.41 -7.13 -46.91
C ILE A 292 35.04 -6.08 -47.83
N LEU A 293 35.03 -4.81 -47.42
CA LEU A 293 35.65 -3.72 -48.18
C LEU A 293 37.16 -3.92 -48.32
N PHE A 294 37.83 -4.44 -47.29
CA PHE A 294 39.25 -4.75 -47.31
C PHE A 294 39.57 -5.87 -48.32
N ILE A 295 38.79 -6.96 -48.32
CA ILE A 295 38.92 -8.06 -49.28
C ILE A 295 38.67 -7.54 -50.72
N ALA A 296 37.58 -6.79 -50.93
CA ALA A 296 37.27 -6.21 -52.23
C ALA A 296 38.38 -5.29 -52.74
N PHE A 297 38.97 -4.49 -51.86
CA PHE A 297 40.11 -3.63 -52.17
C PHE A 297 41.36 -4.45 -52.58
N ILE A 298 41.67 -5.54 -51.87
CA ILE A 298 42.76 -6.45 -52.24
C ILE A 298 42.52 -7.05 -53.63
N ILE A 299 41.31 -7.53 -53.90
CA ILE A 299 40.94 -8.12 -55.20
C ILE A 299 41.11 -7.10 -56.33
N TRP A 300 40.59 -5.88 -56.14
CA TRP A 300 40.69 -4.81 -57.15
C TRP A 300 42.13 -4.39 -57.42
N LYS A 301 42.95 -4.31 -56.37
CA LYS A 301 44.35 -3.87 -56.47
C LYS A 301 45.28 -4.94 -57.05
N TYR A 302 44.97 -6.22 -56.84
CA TYR A 302 45.82 -7.35 -57.24
C TYR A 302 45.05 -8.47 -57.94
N PRO A 303 44.48 -8.24 -59.14
CA PRO A 303 43.62 -9.23 -59.80
C PRO A 303 44.36 -10.50 -60.23
N HIS A 304 45.69 -10.45 -60.39
CA HIS A 304 46.50 -11.61 -60.75
C HIS A 304 46.62 -12.65 -59.62
N LEU A 305 46.37 -12.27 -58.36
CA LEU A 305 46.36 -13.21 -57.23
C LEU A 305 45.16 -14.19 -57.26
N LEU A 306 44.15 -13.93 -58.09
CA LEU A 306 42.98 -14.79 -58.27
C LEU A 306 43.14 -15.85 -59.37
N MET A 307 44.26 -15.87 -60.10
CA MET A 307 44.50 -16.81 -61.22
C MET A 307 45.34 -18.04 -60.84
N LEU A 308 45.44 -18.35 -59.54
CA LEU A 308 46.10 -19.56 -59.00
C LEU A 308 45.07 -20.51 -58.40
#